data_AF-A0A401T4J5-F1
#
_entry.id   AF-A0A401T4J5-F1
#
_cell.length_a   1.000
_cell.length_b   1.000
_cell.length_c   1.000
_cell.angle_alpha   90.00
_cell.angle_beta   90.00
_cell.angle_gamma   90.00
#
_symmetry.space_group_name_H-M   'P 1'
#
loop_
_entity.id
_entity.type
_entity.pdbx_description
1 polymer ?
#
loop_
_entity_poly.entity_id
_entity_poly.type
_entity_poly.pdbx_seq_one_letter_code
_entity_poly.pdbx_strand_id
1 'polypeptide(L)'
;MYDSNHEELTPREPWMAESEGPLFWRQKQFRAREVEDHFKYYVPSFMSRTNQTGGHWVLPTSHRDDFVEGLLINETLSTGILPIQDRTYQIRKWIEFDPENQAEYSCRVEHSGLEEKLVVIYGKTDSHC
;
A
#
# COMPACT_ATOMS: atom_id res chain seq x y z
N MET A 1 9.45 -9.61 7.31
CA MET A 1 8.17 -10.13 6.83
C MET A 1 8.08 -11.57 7.26
N TYR A 2 6.95 -11.95 7.84
CA TYR A 2 6.69 -13.32 8.28
C TYR A 2 5.70 -13.97 7.31
N ASP A 3 5.94 -15.23 6.99
CA ASP A 3 5.02 -16.08 6.23
C ASP A 3 4.98 -17.47 6.87
N SER A 4 3.78 -18.06 6.99
CA SER A 4 3.59 -19.34 7.70
C SER A 4 4.21 -20.53 6.98
N ASN A 5 4.51 -20.43 5.68
CA ASN A 5 5.16 -21.53 4.96
C ASN A 5 6.63 -21.71 5.36
N HIS A 6 7.29 -20.60 5.70
CA HIS A 6 8.72 -20.57 6.01
C HIS A 6 8.96 -20.40 7.51
N GLU A 7 7.95 -19.93 8.25
CA GLU A 7 7.98 -19.67 9.70
C GLU A 7 9.22 -18.87 10.13
N GLU A 8 9.70 -17.98 9.27
CA GLU A 8 10.91 -17.18 9.44
C GLU A 8 10.69 -15.73 9.02
N LEU A 9 11.23 -14.81 9.81
CA LEU A 9 11.22 -13.39 9.51
C LEU A 9 12.31 -13.02 8.51
N THR A 10 11.88 -12.55 7.34
CA THR A 10 12.78 -12.01 6.32
C THR A 10 12.90 -10.50 6.44
N PRO A 11 14.11 -9.91 6.53
CA PRO A 11 14.26 -8.46 6.44
C PRO A 11 13.78 -7.98 5.07
N ARG A 12 12.95 -6.93 5.04
CA ARG A 12 12.54 -6.30 3.77
C ARG A 12 13.59 -5.36 3.22
N GLU A 13 14.55 -4.97 4.04
CA GLU A 13 15.50 -3.90 3.82
C GLU A 13 16.90 -4.30 4.28
N PRO A 14 17.96 -3.97 3.51
CA PRO A 14 19.34 -4.25 3.91
C PRO A 14 19.70 -3.60 5.24
N TRP A 15 19.31 -2.33 5.43
CA TRP A 15 19.62 -1.57 6.64
C TRP A 15 19.03 -2.21 7.91
N MET A 16 17.88 -2.89 7.82
CA MET A 16 17.29 -3.59 8.95
C MET A 16 18.17 -4.77 9.38
N ALA A 17 18.72 -5.51 8.43
CA ALA A 17 19.60 -6.64 8.74
C ALA A 17 20.95 -6.16 9.31
N GLU A 18 21.44 -5.02 8.84
CA GLU A 18 22.74 -4.46 9.24
C GLU A 18 22.70 -3.73 10.59
N SER A 19 21.59 -3.04 10.89
CA SER A 19 21.49 -2.18 12.07
C SER A 19 20.92 -2.91 13.29
N GLU A 20 20.03 -3.89 13.07
CA GLU A 20 19.31 -4.55 14.17
C GLU A 20 20.08 -5.76 14.72
N GLY A 21 20.17 -5.84 16.04
CA GLY A 21 20.88 -6.93 16.73
C GLY A 21 20.12 -8.27 16.70
N PRO A 22 20.80 -9.40 17.00
CA PRO A 22 20.21 -10.73 16.96
C PRO A 22 19.07 -10.95 17.96
N LEU A 23 19.08 -10.21 19.08
CA LEU A 23 18.00 -10.26 20.07
C LEU A 23 16.69 -9.66 19.55
N PHE A 24 16.76 -8.58 18.77
CA PHE A 24 15.59 -7.95 18.16
C PHE A 24 14.88 -8.94 17.22
N TRP A 25 15.64 -9.56 16.32
CA TRP A 25 15.11 -10.54 15.38
C TRP A 25 14.50 -11.75 16.09
N ARG A 26 15.16 -12.28 17.13
CA ARG A 26 14.63 -13.39 17.93
C ARG A 26 13.30 -13.04 18.61
N GLN A 27 13.19 -11.84 19.19
CA GLN A 27 11.96 -11.39 19.83
C GLN A 27 10.82 -11.22 18.82
N LYS A 28 11.10 -10.59 17.68
CA LYS A 28 10.10 -10.44 16.60
C LYS A 28 9.66 -11.80 16.07
N GLN A 29 10.60 -12.75 15.93
CA GLN A 29 10.33 -14.11 15.45
C GLN A 29 9.41 -14.86 16.39
N PHE A 30 9.70 -14.79 17.70
CA PHE A 30 8.85 -15.37 18.74
C PHE A 30 7.43 -14.79 18.69
N ARG A 31 7.30 -13.46 18.64
CA ARG A 31 6.00 -12.78 18.55
C ARG A 31 5.22 -13.17 17.29
N ALA A 32 5.89 -13.28 16.15
CA ALA A 32 5.24 -13.66 14.90
C ALA A 32 4.63 -15.07 14.97
N ARG A 33 5.35 -16.02 15.58
CA ARG A 33 4.85 -17.38 15.84
C ARG A 33 3.71 -17.41 16.84
N GLU A 34 3.80 -16.64 17.93
CA GLU A 34 2.70 -16.52 18.89
C GLU A 34 1.40 -16.01 18.23
N VAL A 35 1.50 -15.03 17.33
CA VAL A 35 0.35 -14.53 16.58
C VAL A 35 -0.22 -15.62 15.67
N GLU A 36 0.63 -16.37 14.96
CA GLU A 36 0.17 -17.48 14.13
C GLU A 36 -0.55 -18.56 14.96
N ASP A 37 0.02 -18.98 16.08
CA ASP A 37 -0.58 -19.97 16.98
C ASP A 37 -1.91 -19.48 17.57
N HIS A 38 -1.97 -18.19 17.93
CA HIS A 38 -3.21 -17.54 18.35
C HIS A 38 -4.29 -17.67 17.27
N PHE A 39 -3.99 -17.33 16.02
CA PHE A 39 -4.95 -17.47 14.93
C PHE A 39 -5.38 -18.92 14.69
N LYS A 40 -4.43 -19.86 14.67
CA LYS A 40 -4.72 -21.30 14.52
C LYS A 40 -5.68 -21.80 15.60
N TYR A 41 -5.49 -21.35 16.85
CA TYR A 41 -6.33 -21.73 17.98
C TYR A 41 -7.74 -21.12 17.93
N TYR A 42 -7.86 -19.84 17.57
CA TYR A 42 -9.15 -19.14 17.63
C TYR A 42 -10.04 -19.35 16.41
N VAL A 43 -9.50 -19.65 15.22
CA VAL A 43 -10.29 -19.85 14.00
C VAL A 43 -11.42 -20.87 14.19
N PRO A 44 -11.19 -22.08 14.74
CA PRO A 44 -12.27 -23.04 15.02
C PRO A 44 -13.33 -22.49 15.98
N SER A 45 -12.92 -21.70 16.98
CA SER A 45 -13.82 -21.05 17.94
C SER A 45 -14.68 -19.97 17.29
N PHE A 46 -14.16 -19.25 16.29
CA PHE A 46 -14.94 -18.31 15.50
C PHE A 46 -15.90 -19.02 14.55
N MET A 47 -15.47 -20.10 13.90
CA MET A 47 -16.32 -20.93 13.04
C MET A 47 -17.51 -21.51 13.80
N SER A 48 -17.30 -22.03 15.01
CA SER A 48 -18.39 -22.57 15.84
C SER A 48 -19.40 -21.52 16.27
N ARG A 49 -18.93 -20.31 16.66
CA ARG A 49 -19.81 -19.19 17.05
C ARG A 49 -20.67 -18.66 15.91
N THR A 50 -20.17 -18.76 14.68
CA THR A 50 -20.83 -18.23 13.49
C THR A 50 -21.62 -19.30 12.73
N ASN A 51 -21.67 -20.55 13.23
CA ASN A 51 -22.27 -21.71 12.55
C ASN A 51 -21.72 -21.90 11.12
N GLN A 52 -20.45 -21.57 10.91
CA GLN A 52 -19.81 -21.66 9.59
C GLN A 52 -19.14 -23.02 9.43
N THR A 53 -19.57 -23.77 8.42
CA THR A 53 -19.06 -25.11 8.07
C THR A 53 -17.91 -25.06 7.06
N GLY A 54 -17.65 -23.90 6.44
CA GLY A 54 -16.58 -23.67 5.47
C GLY A 54 -16.64 -22.26 4.86
N GLY A 55 -15.61 -21.87 4.10
CA GLY A 55 -15.51 -20.55 3.44
C GLY A 55 -14.09 -19.98 3.45
N HIS A 56 -13.84 -18.94 2.65
CA HIS A 56 -12.59 -18.18 2.68
C HIS A 56 -12.68 -17.07 3.73
N TRP A 57 -11.87 -17.17 4.79
CA TRP A 57 -11.83 -16.18 5.87
C TRP A 57 -10.58 -15.32 5.77
N VAL A 58 -10.77 -14.01 5.86
CA VAL A 58 -9.67 -13.05 6.03
C VAL A 58 -9.93 -12.29 7.32
N LEU A 59 -9.07 -12.51 8.32
CA LEU A 59 -9.11 -11.82 9.61
C LEU A 59 -7.96 -10.81 9.67
N PRO A 60 -8.19 -9.53 9.33
CA PRO A 60 -7.14 -8.52 9.40
C PRO A 60 -6.81 -8.20 10.86
N THR A 61 -5.52 -8.20 11.20
CA THR A 61 -5.03 -7.60 12.43
C THR A 61 -4.26 -6.34 12.09
N SER A 62 -4.71 -5.21 12.63
CA SER A 62 -3.97 -3.96 12.56
C SER A 62 -3.94 -3.34 13.95
N HIS A 63 -2.78 -3.31 14.57
CA HIS A 63 -2.46 -2.28 15.57
C HIS A 63 -1.91 -1.09 14.79
N ARG A 64 -2.70 -0.01 14.72
CA ARG A 64 -2.32 1.22 14.03
C ARG A 64 -2.04 2.27 15.10
N ASP A 65 -0.80 2.77 15.14
CA ASP A 65 -0.37 3.85 16.06
C ASP A 65 -0.10 5.18 15.32
N ASP A 66 -0.75 5.42 14.17
CA ASP A 66 -0.53 6.66 13.39
C ASP A 66 -1.79 7.50 13.20
N PHE A 67 -1.62 8.80 13.52
CA PHE A 67 -2.52 9.92 13.30
C PHE A 67 -2.54 10.27 11.81
N VAL A 68 -3.72 10.23 11.19
CA VAL A 68 -3.88 10.58 9.76
C VAL A 68 -4.30 12.04 9.67
N GLU A 69 -3.40 12.91 9.19
CA GLU A 69 -3.81 14.22 8.69
C GLU A 69 -4.27 14.09 7.23
N GLY A 70 -5.55 14.39 7.02
CA GLY A 70 -5.99 15.22 5.90
C GLY A 70 -5.93 14.63 4.51
N LEU A 71 -7.04 14.01 4.11
CA LEU A 71 -7.46 13.83 2.72
C LEU A 71 -7.77 15.18 2.06
N LEU A 72 -7.30 15.39 0.82
CA LEU A 72 -7.92 16.32 -0.13
C LEU A 72 -7.92 15.68 -1.52
N ILE A 73 -9.08 15.14 -1.94
CA ILE A 73 -9.33 14.76 -3.33
C ILE A 73 -10.19 15.87 -3.93
N ASN A 74 -9.57 16.74 -4.72
CA ASN A 74 -10.26 17.63 -5.65
C ASN A 74 -10.76 16.80 -6.85
N GLU A 75 -11.87 17.21 -7.44
CA GLU A 75 -12.66 16.61 -8.53
C GLU A 75 -11.84 16.27 -9.80
N THR A 76 -10.95 15.28 -9.69
CA THR A 76 -10.25 14.60 -10.77
C THR A 76 -10.28 13.12 -10.49
N LEU A 77 -10.70 12.33 -11.49
CA LEU A 77 -10.70 10.87 -11.38
C LEU A 77 -9.25 10.40 -11.21
N SER A 78 -9.02 9.50 -10.25
CA SER A 78 -7.68 9.02 -9.95
C SER A 78 -7.70 7.55 -9.56
N THR A 79 -6.65 6.82 -9.90
CA THR A 79 -6.37 5.49 -9.35
C THR A 79 -6.03 5.51 -7.86
N GLY A 80 -5.76 6.70 -7.29
CA GLY A 80 -5.03 6.82 -6.02
C GLY A 80 -3.55 6.48 -6.19
N ILE A 81 -2.80 6.57 -5.10
CA ILE A 81 -1.39 6.20 -5.02
C ILE A 81 -1.30 4.68 -4.86
N LEU A 82 -0.69 4.00 -5.84
CA LEU A 82 -0.51 2.55 -5.85
C LEU A 82 0.98 2.22 -5.68
N PRO A 83 1.35 1.28 -4.78
CA PRO A 83 2.74 0.86 -4.61
C PRO A 83 3.20 -0.01 -5.78
N ILE A 84 4.47 0.15 -6.19
CA ILE A 84 5.18 -0.74 -7.12
C ILE A 84 6.14 -1.63 -6.31
N GLN A 85 6.45 -2.82 -6.84
CA GLN A 85 7.33 -3.79 -6.17
C GLN A 85 8.73 -3.26 -5.87
N ASP A 86 9.24 -2.33 -6.67
CA ASP A 86 10.55 -1.69 -6.53
C ASP A 86 10.56 -0.54 -5.50
N ARG A 87 9.46 -0.39 -4.74
CA ARG A 87 9.26 0.67 -3.72
C ARG A 87 9.10 2.07 -4.30
N THR A 88 8.83 2.17 -5.60
CA THR A 88 8.29 3.38 -6.18
C THR A 88 6.76 3.37 -6.10
N TYR A 89 6.15 4.50 -6.43
CA TYR A 89 4.70 4.66 -6.42
C TYR A 89 4.23 5.13 -7.78
N GLN A 90 3.04 4.70 -8.17
CA GLN A 90 2.36 5.18 -9.37
C GLN A 90 1.04 5.84 -9.01
N ILE A 91 0.69 6.88 -9.77
CA ILE A 91 -0.61 7.54 -9.71
C ILE A 91 -1.01 7.92 -11.12
N ARG A 92 -2.25 7.60 -11.50
CA ARG A 92 -2.87 8.10 -12.72
C ARG A 92 -4.02 9.02 -12.33
N LYS A 93 -4.09 10.18 -12.99
CA LYS A 93 -5.21 11.13 -12.90
C LYS A 93 -5.70 11.43 -14.30
N TRP A 94 -7.01 11.55 -14.46
CA TRP A 94 -7.63 11.93 -15.72
C TRP A 94 -8.85 12.79 -15.46
N ILE A 95 -9.19 13.56 -16.50
CA ILE A 95 -10.36 14.41 -16.56
C ILE A 95 -11.03 14.17 -17.92
N GLU A 96 -12.35 14.13 -17.92
CA GLU A 96 -13.13 14.13 -19.15
C GLU A 96 -13.45 15.58 -19.50
N PHE A 97 -13.18 15.98 -20.74
CA PHE A 97 -13.43 17.33 -21.20
C PHE A 97 -14.03 17.36 -22.60
N ASP A 98 -14.77 18.43 -22.90
CA ASP A 98 -15.34 18.66 -24.21
C ASP A 98 -14.26 19.18 -25.18
N PRO A 99 -13.99 18.50 -26.30
CA PRO A 99 -13.01 18.95 -27.30
C PRO A 99 -13.40 20.25 -28.02
N GLU A 100 -14.65 20.71 -27.92
CA GLU A 100 -15.10 22.02 -28.42
C GLU A 100 -14.73 23.17 -27.48
N ASN A 101 -14.46 22.85 -26.21
CA ASN A 101 -14.01 23.83 -25.24
C ASN A 101 -12.56 24.25 -25.55
N GLN A 102 -12.34 25.55 -25.77
CA GLN A 102 -11.01 26.13 -26.03
C GLN A 102 -10.12 26.21 -24.77
N ALA A 103 -10.53 25.55 -23.68
CA ALA A 103 -9.74 25.47 -22.47
C ALA A 103 -8.39 24.78 -22.71
N GLU A 104 -7.33 25.36 -22.16
CA GLU A 104 -6.00 24.78 -22.15
C GLU A 104 -5.87 23.86 -20.92
N TYR A 105 -5.51 22.60 -21.16
CA TYR A 105 -5.32 21.62 -20.08
C TYR A 105 -3.83 21.39 -19.84
N SER A 106 -3.46 21.26 -18.57
CA SER A 106 -2.11 20.88 -18.17
C SER A 106 -2.12 19.90 -17.01
N CYS A 107 -1.15 18.98 -17.02
CA CYS A 107 -0.86 18.08 -15.91
C CYS A 107 0.30 18.66 -15.08
N ARG A 108 0.05 18.95 -13.81
CA ARG A 108 1.05 19.48 -12.87
C ARG A 108 1.42 18.42 -11.84
N VAL A 109 2.70 18.12 -11.72
CA VAL A 109 3.25 17.14 -10.76
C VAL A 109 4.14 17.84 -9.75
N GLU A 110 3.82 17.67 -8.47
CA GLU A 110 4.59 18.16 -7.35
C GLU A 110 5.09 16.95 -6.54
N HIS A 111 6.40 16.82 -6.39
CA HIS A 111 7.01 15.67 -5.72
C HIS A 111 8.35 16.08 -5.09
N SER A 112 8.68 15.56 -3.91
CA SER A 112 9.92 15.89 -3.19
C SER A 112 11.20 15.48 -3.94
N GLY A 113 11.10 14.50 -4.83
CA GLY A 113 12.19 14.08 -5.71
C GLY A 113 12.40 14.96 -6.96
N LEU A 114 11.58 15.99 -7.15
CA LEU A 114 11.73 16.97 -8.23
C LEU A 114 12.19 18.31 -7.63
N GLU A 115 13.30 18.86 -8.14
CA GLU A 115 13.78 20.18 -7.72
C GLU A 115 12.78 21.29 -8.12
N GLU A 116 12.16 21.14 -9.29
CA GLU A 116 11.11 22.04 -9.78
C GLU A 116 9.84 21.27 -10.18
N LYS A 117 8.71 21.97 -10.17
CA LYS A 117 7.41 21.39 -10.48
C LYS A 117 7.33 21.05 -11.97
N LEU A 118 6.96 19.81 -12.30
CA LEU A 118 6.79 19.39 -13.68
C LEU A 118 5.40 19.78 -14.17
N VAL A 119 5.33 20.51 -15.29
CA VAL A 119 4.06 20.91 -15.94
C VAL A 119 4.08 20.43 -17.38
N VAL A 120 3.11 19.58 -17.75
CA VAL A 120 2.94 19.05 -19.10
C VAL A 120 1.66 19.63 -19.69
N ILE A 121 1.78 20.41 -20.77
CA ILE A 121 0.64 21.05 -21.43
C ILE A 121 0.07 20.09 -22.49
N TYR A 122 -1.26 19.97 -22.53
CA TYR A 122 -1.96 19.20 -23.56
C TYR A 122 -2.00 19.99 -24.88
N GLY A 123 -1.21 19.56 -25.86
CA GLY A 123 -1.23 20.09 -27.22
C GLY A 123 -2.04 19.18 -28.16
N LYS A 124 -2.92 19.76 -28.99
CA LYS A 124 -3.65 19.04 -30.05
C LYS A 124 -2.69 18.71 -31.20
N THR A 125 -1.75 17.81 -30.96
CA THR A 125 -0.81 17.28 -31.96
C THR A 125 -0.69 15.77 -31.80
N ASP A 126 -0.66 15.12 -32.96
CA ASP A 126 -0.87 13.70 -33.21
C ASP A 126 -0.09 12.75 -32.29
N SER A 127 -0.80 11.69 -31.86
CA SER A 127 -0.29 10.35 -31.53
C SER A 127 0.46 10.11 -30.20
N HIS A 128 -0.07 9.11 -29.48
CA HIS A 128 0.54 8.24 -28.46
C HIS A 128 0.74 8.76 -27.03
N CYS A 129 -0.29 8.54 -26.22
CA CYS A 129 -0.14 8.06 -24.83
C CYS A 129 -0.40 6.54 -24.81
#